data_AF-A0A2E0H4S9-F1
#
_entry.id   AF-A0A2E0H4S9-F1
#
_cell.length_a   1.000
_cell.length_b   1.000
_cell.length_c   1.000
_cell.angle_alpha   90.00
_cell.angle_beta   90.00
_cell.angle_gamma   90.00
#
_symmetry.space_group_name_H-M   'P 1'
#
loop_
_entity.id
_entity.type
_entity.pdbx_description
1 polymer ?
#
loop_
_entity_poly.entity_id
_entity_poly.type
_entity_poly.pdbx_seq_one_letter_code
_entity_poly.pdbx_strand_id
1 'polypeptide(L)'
;MVALKGGKPLPDDAIITESGDVTGNPKPLYGDTNQGEFPNPSNGPGALRAFGNHKGSGLNFLMEMMAGALTGSGCAGTLSEPQRRFCNGMFSMYFSPNAFGHSENSFVSEVKAYVEFLKSSRPTEAGEEVLIPGEKEKQVMAERLKSGLPLAPEAWEDIVKTARDSGMGQSNIDLILQ
;
A
#
# COMPACT_ATOMS: atom_id res chain seq x y z
N MET A 1 -4.54 10.23 3.08
CA MET A 1 -5.11 11.12 2.03
C MET A 1 -6.59 10.88 1.77
N VAL A 2 -7.04 9.65 1.49
CA VAL A 2 -8.46 9.36 1.21
C VAL A 2 -9.39 9.72 2.37
N ALA A 3 -9.09 9.27 3.59
CA ALA A 3 -9.86 9.63 4.79
C ALA A 3 -9.87 11.14 5.08
N LEU A 4 -8.77 11.85 4.78
CA LEU A 4 -8.67 13.30 4.96
C LEU A 4 -9.57 14.06 3.98
N LYS A 5 -9.76 13.53 2.76
CA LYS A 5 -10.63 14.09 1.73
C LYS A 5 -12.09 13.61 1.84
N GLY A 6 -12.52 13.17 3.03
CA GLY A 6 -13.91 12.73 3.28
C GLY A 6 -14.21 11.27 2.94
N GLY A 7 -13.19 10.45 2.68
CA GLY A 7 -13.35 9.00 2.56
C GLY A 7 -13.66 8.32 3.90
N LYS A 8 -13.74 6.98 3.88
CA LYS A 8 -13.97 6.16 5.09
C LYS A 8 -12.99 6.57 6.21
N PRO A 9 -13.46 6.75 7.46
CA PRO A 9 -12.58 7.07 8.58
C PRO A 9 -11.53 5.99 8.79
N LEU A 10 -10.37 6.39 9.32
CA LEU A 10 -9.35 5.45 9.76
C LEU A 10 -9.84 4.71 11.02
N PRO A 11 -9.32 3.51 11.29
CA PRO A 11 -9.46 2.90 12.61
C PRO A 11 -9.01 3.86 13.72
N ASP A 12 -9.68 3.82 14.87
CA ASP A 12 -9.43 4.71 16.01
C ASP A 12 -8.00 4.61 16.57
N ASP A 13 -7.28 3.56 16.18
CA ASP A 13 -5.96 3.22 16.68
C ASP A 13 -4.84 3.37 15.62
N ALA A 14 -5.13 3.98 14.47
CA ALA A 14 -4.21 4.04 13.33
C ALA A 14 -3.04 5.04 13.48
N ILE A 15 -3.27 6.16 14.18
CA ILE A 15 -2.33 7.29 14.27
C ILE A 15 -1.91 7.51 15.72
N ILE A 16 -0.66 7.96 15.91
CA ILE A 16 -0.17 8.52 17.17
C ILE A 16 0.15 10.01 16.98
N THR A 17 -0.26 10.85 17.92
CA THR A 17 0.04 12.29 17.94
C THR A 17 1.44 12.56 18.45
N GLU A 18 1.88 13.82 18.38
CA GLU A 18 3.13 14.29 18.99
C GLU A 18 3.20 14.03 20.50
N SER A 19 2.07 14.15 21.21
CA SER A 19 1.94 13.88 22.64
C SER A 19 1.94 12.39 22.99
N GLY A 20 1.89 11.50 22.00
CA GLY A 20 1.80 10.06 22.20
C GLY A 20 0.37 9.53 22.31
N ASP A 21 -0.65 10.37 22.09
CA ASP A 21 -2.06 9.97 22.14
C ASP A 21 -2.45 9.22 20.86
N VAL A 22 -3.28 8.20 21.00
CA VAL A 22 -3.75 7.36 19.89
C VAL A 22 -5.05 7.91 19.32
N THR A 23 -5.17 7.94 17.99
CA THR A 23 -6.35 8.47 17.31
C THR A 23 -6.56 7.89 15.90
N GLY A 24 -7.82 7.88 15.43
CA GLY A 24 -8.17 7.67 14.03
C GLY A 24 -8.20 8.95 13.19
N ASN A 25 -7.91 10.11 13.79
CA ASN A 25 -7.83 11.37 13.06
C ASN A 25 -6.58 11.38 12.15
N PRO A 26 -6.70 11.59 10.83
CA PRO A 26 -5.55 11.67 9.93
C PRO A 26 -4.78 12.99 10.01
N LYS A 27 -5.34 14.04 10.63
CA LYS A 27 -4.73 15.39 10.68
C LYS A 27 -3.33 15.41 11.29
N PRO A 28 -3.03 14.72 12.42
CA PRO A 28 -1.69 14.70 12.99
C PRO A 28 -0.61 14.21 12.03
N LEU A 29 -0.95 13.36 11.05
CA LEU A 29 0.01 12.83 10.08
C LEU A 29 0.42 13.88 9.02
N TYR A 30 -0.47 14.81 8.67
CA TYR A 30 -0.25 15.76 7.57
C TYR A 30 -0.18 17.23 8.00
N GLY A 31 -0.54 17.54 9.24
CA GLY A 31 -0.68 18.91 9.72
C GLY A 31 -1.90 19.61 9.10
N ASP A 32 -1.89 20.94 9.14
CA ASP A 32 -2.87 21.74 8.39
C ASP A 32 -2.56 21.64 6.89
N THR A 33 -3.59 21.33 6.09
CA THR A 33 -3.49 21.27 4.63
C THR A 33 -4.55 22.20 4.04
N ASN A 34 -4.14 23.14 3.20
CA ASN A 34 -5.09 24.05 2.56
C ASN A 34 -5.89 23.34 1.45
N GLN A 35 -7.05 23.91 1.11
CA GLN A 35 -7.86 23.41 0.01
C GLN A 35 -7.08 23.55 -1.31
N GLY A 36 -6.91 22.44 -2.05
CA GLY A 36 -6.15 22.40 -3.29
C GLY A 36 -4.67 22.01 -3.14
N GLU A 37 -4.16 21.88 -1.90
CA GLU A 37 -2.81 21.36 -1.66
C GLU A 37 -2.81 19.83 -1.48
N PHE A 38 -1.73 19.19 -1.91
CA PHE A 38 -1.48 17.79 -1.59
C PHE A 38 -0.95 17.68 -0.15
N PRO A 39 -1.56 16.82 0.70
CA PRO A 39 -1.10 16.63 2.06
C PRO A 39 0.36 16.16 2.08
N ASN A 40 1.20 16.86 2.84
CA ASN A 40 2.62 16.52 2.99
C ASN A 40 2.85 15.86 4.36
N PRO A 41 3.25 14.58 4.42
CA PRO A 41 3.51 13.90 5.68
C PRO A 41 4.70 14.48 6.46
N SER A 42 5.54 15.31 5.84
CA SER A 42 6.61 16.03 6.54
C SER A 42 6.12 17.24 7.36
N ASN A 43 4.85 17.64 7.22
CA ASN A 43 4.29 18.79 7.95
C ASN A 43 3.60 18.39 9.26
N GLY A 44 3.17 17.13 9.39
CA GLY A 44 2.49 16.63 10.59
C GLY A 44 3.49 16.14 11.65
N PRO A 45 3.26 16.44 12.95
CA PRO A 45 4.13 15.97 14.02
C PRO A 45 3.75 14.56 14.51
N GLY A 46 2.66 13.97 14.00
CA GLY A 46 2.23 12.61 14.33
C GLY A 46 2.87 11.54 13.44
N ALA A 47 2.54 10.28 13.71
CA ALA A 47 3.06 9.14 12.96
C ALA A 47 2.02 8.03 12.77
N LEU A 48 2.23 7.20 11.75
CA LEU A 48 1.50 5.94 11.58
C LEU A 48 1.92 4.95 12.67
N ARG A 49 0.96 4.24 13.27
CA ARG A 49 1.26 3.11 14.15
C ARG A 49 1.58 1.85 13.36
N ALA A 50 2.51 1.06 13.88
CA ALA A 50 2.82 -0.25 13.32
C ALA A 50 1.66 -1.23 13.57
N PHE A 51 1.29 -2.01 12.56
CA PHE A 51 0.30 -3.08 12.72
C PHE A 51 0.78 -4.09 13.76
N GLY A 52 -0.10 -4.57 14.63
CA GLY A 52 0.32 -5.51 15.68
C GLY A 52 1.41 -4.96 16.62
N ASN A 53 1.53 -3.63 16.74
CA ASN A 53 2.44 -2.93 17.66
C ASN A 53 3.91 -3.35 17.49
N HIS A 54 4.51 -3.92 18.55
CA HIS A 54 5.91 -4.33 18.57
C HIS A 54 6.24 -5.37 17.49
N LYS A 55 5.27 -6.18 17.03
CA LYS A 55 5.49 -7.13 15.94
C LYS A 55 5.67 -6.42 14.60
N GLY A 56 4.79 -5.48 14.27
CA GLY A 56 4.94 -4.68 13.05
C GLY A 56 6.16 -3.76 13.11
N SER A 57 6.48 -3.21 14.29
CA SER A 57 7.69 -2.40 14.47
C SER A 57 8.96 -3.21 14.23
N GLY A 58 9.04 -4.43 14.80
CA GLY A 58 10.14 -5.35 14.54
C GLY A 58 10.25 -5.76 13.07
N LEU A 59 9.12 -5.97 12.39
CA LEU A 59 9.11 -6.25 10.96
C LEU A 59 9.61 -5.05 10.13
N ASN A 60 9.15 -3.83 10.44
CA ASN A 60 9.62 -2.61 9.77
C ASN A 60 11.12 -2.40 9.97
N PHE A 61 11.63 -2.68 11.17
CA PHE A 61 13.07 -2.61 11.44
C PHE A 61 13.85 -3.58 10.55
N LEU A 62 13.41 -4.84 10.42
CA LEU A 62 14.02 -5.81 9.52
C LEU A 62 13.98 -5.33 8.06
N MET A 63 12.85 -4.79 7.61
CA MET A 63 12.70 -4.24 6.27
C MET A 63 13.72 -3.13 6.00
N GLU A 64 13.91 -2.20 6.94
CA GLU A 64 14.90 -1.12 6.80
C GLU A 64 16.34 -1.64 6.77
N MET A 65 16.66 -2.68 7.54
CA MET A 65 18.01 -3.28 7.49
C MET A 65 18.28 -3.95 6.13
N MET A 66 17.30 -4.68 5.59
CA MET A 66 17.49 -5.43 4.35
C MET A 66 17.34 -4.54 3.11
N ALA A 67 16.31 -3.71 3.05
CA ALA A 67 16.02 -2.87 1.91
C ALA A 67 16.81 -1.56 1.97
N GLY A 68 16.88 -0.90 3.12
CA GLY A 68 17.55 0.39 3.29
C GLY A 68 19.07 0.27 3.39
N ALA A 69 19.54 -0.30 4.49
CA ALA A 69 20.97 -0.37 4.81
C ALA A 69 21.73 -1.30 3.84
N LEU A 70 21.28 -2.55 3.69
CA LEU A 70 22.01 -3.56 2.92
C LEU A 70 22.06 -3.23 1.42
N THR A 71 21.00 -2.70 0.82
CA THR A 71 21.03 -2.32 -0.61
C THR A 71 21.69 -0.97 -0.88
N GLY A 72 21.93 -0.18 0.17
CA GLY A 72 22.59 1.12 0.06
C GLY A 72 21.68 2.28 -0.33
N SER A 73 20.34 2.10 -0.39
CA SER A 73 19.40 3.23 -0.54
C SER A 73 19.38 4.15 0.69
N GLY A 74 19.85 3.63 1.83
CA GLY A 74 19.77 4.27 3.13
C GLY A 74 18.46 3.95 3.83
N CYS A 75 18.49 3.96 5.16
CA CYS A 75 17.30 3.77 5.98
C CYS A 75 16.48 5.07 6.08
N ALA A 76 15.22 4.93 6.49
CA ALA A 76 14.39 6.02 6.95
C ALA A 76 15.12 6.83 8.03
N GLY A 77 15.43 8.09 7.70
CA GLY A 77 16.18 9.02 8.55
C GLY A 77 15.26 9.92 9.36
N THR A 78 15.86 10.74 10.22
CA THR A 78 15.16 11.80 10.94
C THR A 78 14.81 12.97 10.01
N LEU A 79 13.84 13.81 10.40
CA LEU A 79 13.49 15.03 9.67
C LEU A 79 14.65 16.04 9.54
N SER A 80 15.69 15.89 10.35
CA SER A 80 16.89 16.72 10.37
C SER A 80 18.00 16.25 9.41
N GLU A 81 17.84 15.11 8.75
CA GLU A 81 18.81 14.66 7.77
C GLU A 81 18.79 15.53 6.50
N PRO A 82 19.94 15.73 5.83
CA PRO A 82 19.96 16.38 4.52
C PRO A 82 19.00 15.66 3.56
N GLN A 83 18.22 16.44 2.81
CA GLN A 83 17.26 15.90 1.85
C GLN A 83 17.96 14.92 0.89
N ARG A 84 17.67 13.63 1.06
CA ARG A 84 18.14 12.57 0.16
C ARG A 84 17.20 12.50 -1.02
N ARG A 85 17.73 12.14 -2.20
CA ARG A 85 16.87 11.83 -3.34
C ARG A 85 15.93 10.70 -2.95
N PHE A 86 14.63 10.89 -3.16
CA PHE A 86 13.64 9.86 -2.92
C PHE A 86 14.00 8.60 -3.72
N CYS A 87 14.15 7.47 -3.02
CA CYS A 87 14.44 6.18 -3.61
C CYS A 87 13.83 5.06 -2.76
N ASN A 88 13.57 3.93 -3.40
CA ASN A 88 13.13 2.70 -2.72
C ASN A 88 14.26 1.67 -2.83
N GLY A 89 14.81 1.26 -1.69
CA GLY A 89 15.64 0.07 -1.61
C GLY A 89 14.77 -1.18 -1.75
N MET A 90 15.27 -2.22 -2.42
CA MET A 90 14.56 -3.48 -2.57
C MET A 90 15.51 -4.66 -2.42
N PHE A 91 15.26 -5.48 -1.39
CA PHE A 91 15.92 -6.76 -1.21
C PHE A 91 15.00 -7.88 -1.69
N SER A 92 15.47 -8.69 -2.63
CA SER A 92 14.72 -9.81 -3.21
C SER A 92 15.46 -11.12 -3.01
N MET A 93 14.74 -12.14 -2.55
CA MET A 93 15.25 -13.52 -2.43
C MET A 93 14.45 -14.44 -3.34
N TYR A 94 15.16 -15.28 -4.08
CA TYR A 94 14.57 -16.27 -4.98
C TYR A 94 15.00 -17.67 -4.54
N PHE A 95 14.03 -18.53 -4.27
CA PHE A 95 14.25 -19.87 -3.78
C PHE A 95 13.80 -20.88 -4.84
N SER A 96 14.67 -21.84 -5.16
CA SER A 96 14.30 -22.98 -6.00
C SER A 96 13.83 -24.13 -5.10
N PRO A 97 12.58 -24.62 -5.22
CA PRO A 97 12.11 -25.77 -4.45
C PRO A 97 13.01 -27.01 -4.61
N ASN A 98 13.60 -27.19 -5.80
CA ASN A 98 14.53 -28.29 -6.08
C ASN A 98 15.78 -28.25 -5.19
N ALA A 99 16.22 -27.05 -4.77
CA ALA A 99 17.37 -26.89 -3.86
C ALA A 99 17.07 -27.42 -2.44
N PHE A 100 15.80 -27.61 -2.09
CA PHE A 100 15.35 -28.15 -0.81
C PHE A 100 14.87 -29.60 -0.91
N GLY A 101 15.14 -30.28 -2.04
CA GLY A 101 14.77 -31.69 -2.25
C GLY A 101 13.32 -31.92 -2.67
N HIS A 102 12.56 -30.85 -2.95
CA HIS A 102 11.22 -30.99 -3.51
C HIS A 102 11.27 -31.17 -5.02
N SER A 103 10.46 -32.10 -5.55
CA SER A 103 10.02 -32.00 -6.94
C SER A 103 8.95 -30.92 -7.06
N GLU A 104 8.80 -30.30 -8.24
CA GLU A 104 7.73 -29.31 -8.49
C GLU A 104 6.35 -29.85 -8.09
N ASN A 105 6.03 -31.09 -8.45
CA ASN A 105 4.76 -31.72 -8.11
C ASN A 105 4.55 -31.88 -6.60
N SER A 106 5.59 -32.28 -5.85
CA SER A 106 5.49 -32.46 -4.40
C SER A 106 5.27 -31.14 -3.65
N PHE A 107 5.99 -30.08 -4.04
CA PHE A 107 5.83 -28.77 -3.42
C PHE A 107 4.44 -28.18 -3.71
N VAL A 108 4.01 -28.22 -4.97
CA VAL A 108 2.67 -27.72 -5.38
C VAL A 108 1.56 -28.49 -4.66
N SER A 109 1.70 -29.81 -4.49
CA SER A 109 0.70 -30.63 -3.80
C SER A 109 0.57 -30.26 -2.33
N GLU A 110 1.70 -30.06 -1.64
CA GLU A 110 1.72 -29.62 -0.24
C GLU A 110 1.05 -28.25 -0.07
N VAL A 111 1.40 -27.28 -0.92
CA VAL A 111 0.79 -25.95 -0.91
C VAL A 111 -0.72 -26.03 -1.17
N LYS A 112 -1.16 -26.83 -2.13
CA LYS A 112 -2.60 -27.02 -2.43
C LYS A 112 -3.34 -27.61 -1.23
N ALA A 113 -2.81 -28.66 -0.61
CA ALA A 113 -3.42 -29.29 0.55
C ALA A 113 -3.57 -28.29 1.71
N TYR A 114 -2.55 -27.46 1.95
CA TYR A 114 -2.61 -26.43 2.99
C TYR A 114 -3.63 -25.32 2.66
N VAL A 115 -3.70 -24.90 1.40
CA VAL A 115 -4.72 -23.93 0.95
C VAL A 115 -6.13 -24.51 1.12
N GLU A 116 -6.37 -25.75 0.71
CA GLU A 116 -7.65 -26.43 0.91
C GLU A 116 -8.03 -26.52 2.39
N PHE A 117 -7.06 -26.86 3.26
CA PHE A 117 -7.26 -26.85 4.70
C PHE A 117 -7.64 -25.46 5.22
N LEU A 118 -6.91 -24.40 4.86
CA LEU A 118 -7.24 -23.03 5.27
C LEU A 118 -8.65 -22.63 4.83
N LYS A 119 -8.99 -22.88 3.56
CA LYS A 119 -10.30 -22.54 2.98
C LYS A 119 -11.46 -23.38 3.53
N SER A 120 -11.18 -24.52 4.15
CA SER A 120 -12.19 -25.32 4.86
C SER A 120 -12.67 -24.69 6.17
N SER A 121 -11.99 -23.64 6.64
CA SER A 121 -12.36 -22.92 7.86
C SER A 121 -13.71 -22.23 7.73
N ARG A 122 -14.49 -22.23 8.81
CA ARG A 122 -15.76 -21.50 8.86
C ARG A 122 -15.49 -19.99 8.81
N PRO A 123 -16.11 -19.24 7.87
CA PRO A 123 -16.00 -17.79 7.84
C PRO A 123 -16.67 -17.15 9.06
N THR A 124 -16.18 -15.98 9.47
CA THR A 124 -16.76 -15.21 10.58
C THR A 124 -18.14 -14.67 10.23
N GLU A 125 -18.33 -14.22 8.99
CA GLU A 125 -19.59 -13.69 8.48
C GLU A 125 -20.30 -14.72 7.59
N ALA A 126 -21.62 -14.83 7.74
CA ALA A 126 -22.42 -15.76 6.97
C ALA A 126 -22.45 -15.37 5.48
N GLY A 127 -22.07 -16.30 4.61
CA GLY A 127 -22.05 -16.09 3.15
C GLY A 127 -20.72 -15.60 2.59
N GLU A 128 -19.70 -15.38 3.43
CA GLU A 128 -18.34 -15.07 2.99
C GLU A 128 -17.47 -16.33 2.83
N GLU A 129 -16.25 -16.18 2.30
CA GLU A 129 -15.25 -17.23 2.21
C GLU A 129 -13.95 -16.80 2.90
N VAL A 130 -13.18 -17.78 3.41
CA VAL A 130 -11.82 -17.53 3.89
C VAL A 130 -10.91 -17.39 2.67
N LEU A 131 -10.22 -16.24 2.59
CA LEU A 131 -9.31 -15.92 1.48
C LEU A 131 -7.86 -16.20 1.83
N ILE A 132 -7.09 -16.64 0.84
CA ILE A 132 -5.62 -16.65 0.93
C ILE A 132 -5.02 -15.36 0.35
N PRO A 133 -3.79 -14.97 0.76
CA PRO A 133 -3.10 -13.81 0.19
C PRO A 133 -3.07 -13.86 -1.35
N GLY A 134 -3.51 -12.78 -1.99
CA GLY A 134 -3.59 -12.67 -3.46
C GLY A 134 -4.95 -13.00 -4.08
N GLU A 135 -5.87 -13.68 -3.37
CA GLU A 135 -7.21 -13.97 -3.92
C GLU A 135 -8.06 -12.72 -4.07
N LYS A 136 -8.04 -11.82 -3.08
CA LYS A 136 -8.82 -10.58 -3.14
C LYS A 136 -8.38 -9.72 -4.33
N GLU A 137 -7.08 -9.62 -4.56
CA GLU A 137 -6.50 -8.90 -5.70
C GLU A 137 -6.91 -9.54 -7.03
N LYS A 138 -6.88 -10.87 -7.14
CA LYS A 138 -7.34 -11.59 -8.36
C LYS A 138 -8.82 -11.35 -8.64
N GLN A 139 -9.67 -11.38 -7.62
CA GLN A 139 -11.10 -11.10 -7.74
C GLN A 139 -11.33 -9.67 -8.25
N VAL A 140 -10.71 -8.68 -7.61
CA VAL A 140 -10.81 -7.27 -8.00
C VAL A 140 -10.24 -7.01 -9.39
N MET A 141 -9.16 -7.69 -9.78
CA MET A 141 -8.60 -7.61 -11.13
C MET A 141 -9.58 -8.16 -12.17
N ALA A 142 -10.15 -9.35 -11.93
CA ALA A 142 -11.10 -9.96 -12.85
C ALA A 142 -12.39 -9.15 -13.02
N GLU A 143 -12.85 -8.50 -11.94
CA GLU A 143 -13.94 -7.53 -11.96
C GLU A 143 -13.57 -6.33 -12.83
N ARG A 144 -12.47 -5.64 -12.50
CA ARG A 144 -12.06 -4.38 -13.15
C ARG A 144 -11.67 -4.55 -14.62
N LEU A 145 -11.19 -5.72 -15.02
CA LEU A 145 -10.97 -6.04 -16.44
C LEU A 145 -12.27 -6.07 -17.25
N LYS A 146 -13.41 -6.38 -16.60
CA LYS A 146 -14.73 -6.43 -17.24
C LYS A 146 -15.49 -5.12 -17.10
N SER A 147 -15.43 -4.49 -15.92
CA SER A 147 -16.23 -3.31 -15.58
C SER A 147 -15.49 -1.98 -15.72
N GLY A 148 -14.18 -2.01 -16.02
CA GLY A 148 -13.32 -0.83 -16.02
C GLY A 148 -12.80 -0.46 -14.62
N LEU A 149 -11.94 0.56 -14.59
CA LEU A 149 -11.32 1.07 -13.36
C LEU A 149 -12.15 2.22 -12.77
N PRO A 150 -12.62 2.13 -11.51
CA PRO A 150 -13.24 3.25 -10.86
C PRO A 150 -12.17 4.31 -10.53
N LEU A 151 -12.37 5.53 -11.04
CA LEU A 151 -11.53 6.68 -10.76
C LEU A 151 -12.37 7.81 -10.16
N ALA A 152 -11.83 8.50 -9.17
CA ALA A 152 -12.45 9.71 -8.66
C ALA A 152 -12.41 10.82 -9.74
N PRO A 153 -13.45 11.66 -9.87
CA PRO A 153 -13.47 12.73 -10.87
C PRO A 153 -12.24 13.64 -10.80
N GLU A 154 -11.78 13.99 -9.59
CA GLU A 154 -10.62 14.87 -9.40
C GLU A 154 -9.33 14.22 -9.89
N ALA A 155 -9.15 12.92 -9.65
CA ALA A 155 -8.00 12.18 -10.16
C ALA A 155 -8.03 12.09 -11.70
N TRP A 156 -9.22 11.98 -12.30
CA TRP A 156 -9.37 11.98 -13.74
C TRP A 156 -9.02 13.36 -14.34
N GLU A 157 -9.51 14.43 -13.73
CA GLU A 157 -9.18 15.81 -14.12
C GLU A 157 -7.66 16.08 -14.02
N ASP A 158 -7.02 15.63 -12.94
CA ASP A 158 -5.56 15.72 -12.77
C ASP A 158 -4.81 15.00 -13.89
N ILE A 159 -5.26 13.81 -14.31
CA ILE A 159 -4.66 13.05 -15.42
C ILE A 159 -4.78 13.83 -16.73
N VAL A 160 -6.00 14.30 -17.06
CA VAL A 160 -6.25 15.03 -18.31
C VAL A 160 -5.48 16.36 -18.33
N LYS A 161 -5.45 17.07 -17.21
CA LYS A 161 -4.65 18.29 -17.06
C LYS A 161 -3.15 18.00 -17.26
N THR A 162 -2.63 16.95 -16.63
CA THR A 162 -1.22 16.55 -16.78
C THR A 162 -0.87 16.23 -18.23
N ALA A 163 -1.77 15.59 -18.97
CA ALA A 163 -1.57 15.32 -20.39
C ALA A 163 -1.44 16.61 -21.22
N ARG A 164 -2.31 17.60 -20.96
CA ARG A 164 -2.23 18.94 -21.59
C ARG A 164 -0.94 19.65 -21.24
N ASP A 165 -0.59 19.68 -19.96
CA ASP A 165 0.62 20.36 -19.46
C ASP A 165 1.91 19.71 -20.04
N SER A 166 1.84 18.42 -20.39
CA SER A 166 2.92 17.68 -21.06
C SER A 166 2.98 17.90 -22.58
N GLY A 167 2.12 18.76 -23.13
CA GLY A 167 2.12 19.13 -24.55
C GLY A 167 1.21 18.28 -25.45
N MET A 168 0.34 17.43 -24.89
CA MET A 168 -0.63 16.69 -25.69
C MET A 168 -1.73 17.65 -26.18
N GLY A 169 -1.92 17.74 -27.50
CA GLY A 169 -2.98 18.58 -28.09
C GLY A 169 -4.38 18.09 -27.70
N GLN A 170 -5.31 19.03 -27.48
CA GLN A 170 -6.68 18.72 -27.03
C GLN A 170 -7.40 17.73 -27.96
N SER A 171 -7.21 17.83 -29.27
CA SER A 171 -7.79 16.89 -30.24
C SER A 171 -7.34 15.44 -30.04
N ASN A 172 -6.10 15.22 -29.59
CA ASN A 172 -5.58 13.88 -29.31
C ASN A 172 -6.15 13.34 -28.00
N ILE A 173 -6.31 14.21 -27.00
CA ILE A 173 -6.95 13.85 -25.74
C ILE A 173 -8.39 13.42 -26.02
N ASP A 174 -9.17 14.26 -26.71
CA ASP A 174 -10.58 13.99 -27.00
C ASP A 174 -10.76 12.67 -27.78
N LEU A 175 -9.83 12.34 -28.69
CA LEU A 175 -9.86 11.09 -29.45
C LEU A 175 -9.60 9.84 -28.60
N ILE A 176 -8.77 9.94 -27.55
CA ILE A 176 -8.50 8.83 -26.61
C ILE A 176 -9.65 8.64 -25.63
N LEU A 177 -10.41 9.69 -25.34
CA LEU A 177 -11.52 9.66 -24.38
C LEU A 177 -12.87 9.23 -24.98
N GLN A 178 -12.94 9.02 -26.30
CA GLN A 178 -14.10 8.44 -27.01
C GLN A 178 -14.17 6.92 -26.83
#